data_AF-A0A7W8NG69-F1
#
_entry.id   AF-A0A7W8NG69-F1
#
_cell.length_a   1.000
_cell.length_b   1.000
_cell.length_c   1.000
_cell.angle_alpha   90.00
_cell.angle_beta   90.00
_cell.angle_gamma   90.00
#
_symmetry.space_group_name_H-M   'P 1'
#
loop_
_entity.id
_entity.type
_entity.pdbx_description
1 polymer ?
#
loop_
_entity_poly.entity_id
_entity_poly.type
_entity_poly.pdbx_seq_one_letter_code
_entity_poly.pdbx_strand_id
1 'polypeptide(L)' 'MNHEPPAHIPGVPDGRVYVLRIWEERSTGSVGWRASVRESTHGERSYFASIDECLEYLYTEFLRR' A
#
# COMPACT_ATOMS: atom_id res chain seq x y z
N MET A 1 39.18 21.30 -5.24
CA MET A 1 38.08 20.81 -6.09
C MET A 1 36.82 20.90 -5.27
N ASN A 2 35.91 21.82 -5.62
CA ASN A 2 34.64 21.97 -4.94
C ASN A 2 33.70 20.88 -5.46
N HIS A 3 33.23 19.99 -4.59
CA HIS A 3 32.17 19.04 -4.94
C HIS A 3 30.84 19.78 -4.90
N GLU A 4 30.24 20.06 -6.06
CA GLU A 4 28.84 20.45 -6.15
C GLU A 4 27.95 19.31 -5.60
N PRO A 5 26.94 19.60 -4.76
CA PRO A 5 25.95 18.60 -4.37
C PRO A 5 25.12 18.20 -5.62
N PRO A 6 24.70 16.94 -5.74
CA PRO A 6 23.93 16.50 -6.90
C PRO A 6 22.66 17.31 -7.04
N ALA A 7 22.40 17.76 -8.28
CA ALA A 7 21.24 18.55 -8.64
C ALA A 7 19.94 17.85 -8.21
N HIS A 8 19.03 18.64 -7.63
CA HIS A 8 17.68 18.23 -7.27
C HIS A 8 17.00 17.62 -8.51
N ILE A 9 16.71 16.31 -8.50
CA ILE A 9 16.07 15.62 -9.62
C ILE A 9 14.60 16.08 -9.65
N PRO A 10 14.16 16.91 -10.62
CA PRO A 10 12.78 17.33 -10.69
C PRO A 10 11.98 16.20 -11.37
N GLY A 11 10.97 15.66 -10.70
CA GLY A 11 9.91 14.91 -11.40
C GLY A 11 9.58 13.50 -10.92
N VAL A 12 9.74 13.16 -9.64
CA VAL A 12 8.90 12.10 -9.08
C VAL A 12 7.64 12.80 -8.59
N PRO A 13 6.46 12.61 -9.22
CA PRO A 13 5.22 13.09 -8.61
C PRO A 13 5.16 12.54 -7.18
N ASP A 14 4.59 13.28 -6.23
CA ASP A 14 4.26 12.79 -4.87
C ASP A 14 3.19 11.68 -4.97
N GLY A 15 3.58 10.58 -5.60
CA GLY A 15 2.82 9.38 -5.84
C GLY A 15 3.03 8.48 -4.66
N ARG A 16 1.98 8.27 -3.88
CA ARG A 16 1.98 7.22 -2.86
C ARG A 16 1.91 5.88 -3.57
N VAL A 17 2.89 5.01 -3.29
CA VAL A 17 2.90 3.64 -3.78
C VAL A 17 2.33 2.75 -2.70
N TYR A 18 1.34 1.93 -3.04
CA TYR A 18 0.76 0.95 -2.13
C TYR A 18 1.10 -0.47 -2.59
N VAL A 19 1.60 -1.29 -1.67
CA VAL A 19 1.84 -2.72 -1.89
C VAL A 19 0.64 -3.49 -1.36
N LEU A 20 -0.17 -4.04 -2.28
CA LEU A 20 -1.30 -4.90 -1.97
C LEU A 20 -0.86 -6.36 -1.92
N ARG A 21 -1.30 -7.09 -0.89
CA ARG A 21 -1.18 -8.55 -0.80
C ARG A 21 -2.56 -9.13 -0.57
N ILE A 22 -2.95 -10.10 -1.39
CA ILE A 22 -4.19 -10.87 -1.27
C ILE A 22 -3.81 -12.33 -1.09
N TRP A 23 -4.46 -13.05 -0.18
CA TRP A 23 -4.26 -14.48 -0.01
C TRP A 23 -5.55 -15.19 0.40
N GLU A 24 -5.60 -16.47 0.05
CA GLU A 24 -6.63 -17.40 0.52
C GLU A 24 -6.27 -17.87 1.94
N GLU A 25 -7.22 -17.80 2.86
CA GLU A 25 -7.13 -18.36 4.20
C GLU A 25 -8.16 -19.49 4.32
N ARG A 26 -7.68 -20.71 4.55
CA ARG A 26 -8.54 -21.88 4.75
C ARG A 26 -8.76 -22.12 6.23
N SER A 27 -10.02 -22.09 6.65
CA SER A 27 -10.45 -22.52 7.98
C SER A 27 -11.24 -23.82 7.84
N THR A 28 -11.44 -24.55 8.95
CA THR A 28 -12.22 -25.79 8.97
C THR A 28 -13.62 -25.56 8.41
N GLY A 29 -13.83 -25.97 7.16
CA GLY A 29 -15.12 -25.86 6.46
C GLY A 29 -15.37 -24.56 5.71
N SER A 30 -14.42 -23.60 5.68
CA SER A 30 -14.60 -22.36 4.91
C SER A 30 -13.31 -21.86 4.24
N VAL A 31 -13.49 -21.23 3.09
CA VAL A 31 -12.44 -20.50 2.37
C VAL A 31 -12.75 -19.01 2.50
N GLY A 32 -11.83 -18.25 3.11
CA GLY A 32 -11.91 -16.79 3.19
C GLY A 32 -10.79 -16.14 2.39
N TRP A 33 -11.05 -14.96 1.83
CA TRP A 33 -10.00 -14.13 1.21
C TRP A 33 -9.63 -13.01 2.17
N ARG A 34 -8.32 -12.83 2.36
CA ARG A 34 -7.75 -11.76 3.21
C ARG A 34 -6.90 -10.83 2.38
N ALA A 35 -6.73 -9.61 2.87
CA ALA A 35 -5.92 -8.61 2.22
C ALA A 35 -5.06 -7.83 3.23
N SER A 36 -3.95 -7.28 2.75
CA SER A 36 -3.16 -6.31 3.50
C SER A 36 -2.58 -5.28 2.56
N VAL A 37 -2.45 -4.04 3.03
CA VAL A 37 -1.84 -2.93 2.29
C VAL A 37 -0.69 -2.38 3.09
N ARG A 38 0.37 -1.97 2.39
CA ARG A 38 1.49 -1.21 2.96
C ARG A 38 1.78 0.00 2.08
N GLU A 39 1.91 1.17 2.66
CA GLU A 39 2.41 2.35 1.95
C GLU A 39 3.94 2.25 1.81
N SER A 40 4.45 2.30 0.59
CA SER A 40 5.86 2.07 0.22
C SER A 40 6.41 0.69 0.62
N THR A 41 7.72 0.51 0.47
CA THR A 41 8.44 -0.68 0.94
C THR A 41 8.67 -0.68 2.46
N HIS A 42 8.60 0.48 3.11
CA HIS A 42 8.99 0.68 4.51
C HIS A 42 7.84 1.08 5.45
N GLY A 43 6.63 1.33 4.95
CA GLY A 43 5.51 1.76 5.77
C GLY A 43 4.91 0.64 6.63
N GLU A 44 3.98 1.04 7.50
CA GLU A 44 3.19 0.10 8.28
C GLU A 44 2.23 -0.70 7.39
N ARG A 45 1.96 -1.95 7.80
CA ARG A 45 1.07 -2.86 7.08
C ARG A 45 -0.26 -2.94 7.79
N SER A 46 -1.32 -2.53 7.11
CA SER A 46 -2.70 -2.72 7.56
C SER A 46 -3.23 -4.06 7.04
N TYR A 47 -3.92 -4.81 7.89
CA TYR A 47 -4.53 -6.09 7.56
C TYR A 47 -6.05 -5.96 7.57
N PHE A 48 -6.72 -6.67 6.65
CA PHE A 48 -8.16 -6.59 6.44
C PHE A 48 -8.77 -7.99 6.44
N ALA A 49 -9.97 -8.11 7.01
CA ALA A 49 -10.68 -9.38 7.10
C ALA A 49 -11.30 -9.77 5.75
N SER A 50 -11.48 -8.82 4.83
CA SER A 50 -11.98 -9.08 3.49
C SER A 50 -11.28 -8.20 2.45
N ILE A 51 -11.48 -8.52 1.16
CA ILE A 51 -11.02 -7.67 0.06
C ILE A 51 -11.83 -6.36 0.03
N ASP A 52 -13.13 -6.42 0.34
CA ASP A 52 -14.01 -5.24 0.33
C ASP A 52 -13.56 -4.19 1.36
N GLU A 53 -13.27 -4.60 2.60
CA GLU A 53 -12.72 -3.72 3.64
C GLU A 53 -11.41 -3.05 3.18
N CYS A 54 -10.55 -3.80 2.48
CA CYS A 54 -9.31 -3.27 1.93
C CYS A 54 -9.55 -2.24 0.83
N LEU A 55 -10.56 -2.45 -0.02
CA LEU A 55 -10.93 -1.50 -1.08
C LEU A 55 -11.52 -0.23 -0.48
N GLU A 56 -12.41 -0.33 0.50
CA GLU A 56 -12.97 0.83 1.21
C GLU A 56 -11.89 1.70 1.84
N TYR A 57 -10.88 1.07 2.46
CA TYR A 57 -9.70 1.77 2.97
C TYR A 57 -8.94 2.51 1.85
N LEU A 58 -8.61 1.83 0.75
CA LEU A 58 -7.87 2.43 -0.37
C LEU A 58 -8.65 3.57 -1.03
N TYR A 59 -9.96 3.42 -1.21
CA TYR A 59 -10.81 4.49 -1.73
C TYR A 59 -10.78 5.71 -0.81
N THR A 60 -10.88 5.51 0.50
CA THR A 60 -10.79 6.60 1.46
C THR A 60 -9.43 7.31 1.37
N GLU A 61 -8.33 6.56 1.28
CA GLU A 61 -6.98 7.13 1.14
C GLU A 61 -6.79 7.91 -0.16
N PHE A 62 -7.37 7.44 -1.27
CA PHE A 62 -7.30 8.13 -2.57
C PHE A 62 -8.22 9.35 -2.65
N LEU A 63 -9.34 9.35 -1.91
CA LEU A 63 -10.31 10.46 -1.85
C LEU A 63 -9.93 11.54 -0.85
N ARG A 64 -9.05 11.29 0.13
CA ARG A 64 -8.51 12.29 1.07
C ARG A 64 -7.59 13.34 0.39
N ARG A 65 -7.67 13.49 -0.93
CA ARG A 65 -6.98 14.49 -1.75
C ARG A 65 -7.81 15.75 -1.90
#